data_AF-A0AAV7GIL7-F1
#
_entry.id   AF-A0AAV7GIL7-F1
#
_cell.length_a   1.000
_cell.length_b   1.000
_cell.length_c   1.000
_cell.angle_alpha   90.00
_cell.angle_beta   90.00
_cell.angle_gamma   90.00
#
_symmetry.space_group_name_H-M   'P 1'
#
loop_
_entity.id
_entity.type
_entity.pdbx_description
1 polymer ?
#
loop_
_entity_poly.entity_id
_entity_poly.type
_entity_poly.pdbx_seq_one_letter_code
_entity_poly.pdbx_strand_id
1 'polypeptide(L)'
;MAEDGDERTFKSLGVCDQLVEACESLGWKTPSKIQVEAIPHALEGKDVIGLAQTGSGKTGAFALPIIQALLEKPHPFFACILSPTRELAIQISQQFEALGSSIGVKCSVLVGGVDMMAQAISLAKRPHIIVGTPGRLLDHLSNTKGFSLRMLKYLVLDEADRLLNMDFEKSIDDILKAIPRERRTYLFSATMTKKVGKLQRACLKNPVKIEASSKYSTVDTLKQQFRLVPAKYKDCYLVYILTEMSGSTSMVFTRTCDSTRLLALLLRNLGLKAIPISGQMSQTKRLGALNKFKAGDCNILICTDVASRGLDIPTVDLVINYDIPSNSKDYIHRVGRTARAGRSGLAISLVNQYEVEWYIQIEQLIGKKLPEFPAEEAEVLLFLERVSDAKRISQMKIKESAGNKRRRKVGDDDDDEEEDAERYAVNTKSGKTSKKGRR
;
A
#
# COMPACT_ATOMS: atom_id res chain seq x y z
N MET A 1 -3.25 -40.24 -5.26
CA MET A 1 -2.69 -39.81 -6.55
C MET A 1 -1.73 -38.68 -6.24
N ALA A 2 -0.45 -38.87 -6.53
CA ALA A 2 0.59 -37.88 -6.25
C ALA A 2 0.41 -36.67 -7.19
N GLU A 3 0.35 -35.46 -6.64
CA GLU A 3 0.48 -34.24 -7.43
C GLU A 3 1.97 -33.89 -7.49
N ASP A 4 2.57 -34.09 -8.66
CA ASP A 4 3.94 -33.69 -8.99
C ASP A 4 4.08 -32.17 -8.85
N GLY A 5 4.77 -31.74 -7.78
CA GLY A 5 5.26 -30.38 -7.62
C GLY A 5 6.53 -30.17 -8.43
N ASP A 6 6.39 -29.98 -9.73
CA ASP A 6 7.50 -29.52 -10.57
C ASP A 6 7.84 -28.07 -10.15
N GLU A 7 8.97 -27.87 -9.46
CA GLU A 7 9.43 -26.54 -9.01
C GLU A 7 9.78 -25.69 -10.24
N ARG A 8 8.77 -25.02 -10.81
CA ARG A 8 8.95 -24.13 -11.96
C ARG A 8 9.89 -22.99 -11.58
N THR A 9 10.94 -22.79 -12.38
CA THR A 9 11.92 -21.72 -12.22
C THR A 9 11.60 -20.55 -13.16
N PHE A 10 12.15 -19.36 -12.92
CA PHE A 10 12.00 -18.24 -13.88
C PHE A 10 12.53 -18.62 -15.27
N LYS A 11 13.64 -19.37 -15.32
CA LYS A 11 14.22 -19.89 -16.56
C LYS A 11 13.24 -20.81 -17.32
N SER A 12 12.55 -21.72 -16.62
CA SER A 12 11.55 -22.59 -17.26
C SER A 12 10.31 -21.83 -17.78
N LEU A 13 10.08 -20.59 -17.34
CA LEU A 13 9.02 -19.73 -17.86
C LEU A 13 9.42 -18.96 -19.13
N GLY A 14 10.67 -19.12 -19.61
CA GLY A 14 11.19 -18.41 -20.78
C GLY A 14 11.83 -17.04 -20.47
N VAL A 15 12.15 -16.77 -19.21
CA VAL A 15 12.89 -15.55 -18.81
C VAL A 15 14.39 -15.74 -19.15
N CYS A 16 15.01 -14.77 -19.82
CA CYS A 16 16.43 -14.82 -20.18
C CYS A 16 17.36 -14.81 -18.94
N ASP A 17 18.56 -15.34 -19.12
CA ASP A 17 19.53 -15.54 -18.03
C ASP A 17 19.85 -14.23 -17.28
N GLN A 18 19.98 -13.10 -17.98
CA GLN A 18 20.24 -11.79 -17.37
C GLN A 18 19.14 -11.37 -16.37
N LEU A 19 17.88 -11.68 -16.67
CA LEU A 19 16.76 -11.37 -15.79
C LEU A 19 16.56 -12.42 -14.71
N VAL A 20 16.96 -13.67 -14.96
CA VAL A 20 17.01 -14.72 -13.92
C VAL A 20 18.03 -14.34 -12.84
N GLU A 21 19.24 -13.92 -13.23
CA GLU A 21 20.26 -13.42 -12.30
C GLU A 21 19.75 -12.20 -11.50
N ALA A 22 19.05 -11.27 -12.17
CA ALA A 22 18.44 -10.12 -11.49
C ALA A 22 17.39 -10.58 -10.46
N CYS A 23 16.52 -11.54 -10.80
CA CYS A 23 15.57 -12.13 -9.85
C CYS A 23 16.29 -12.74 -8.64
N GLU A 24 17.34 -13.52 -8.84
CA GLU A 24 18.12 -14.14 -7.76
C GLU A 24 18.74 -13.08 -6.83
N SER A 25 19.32 -12.02 -7.41
CA SER A 25 19.91 -10.90 -6.65
C SER A 25 18.88 -10.16 -5.78
N LEU A 26 17.62 -10.12 -6.21
CA LEU A 26 16.49 -9.55 -5.47
C LEU A 26 15.84 -10.54 -4.49
N GLY A 27 16.39 -11.76 -4.38
CA GLY A 27 15.87 -12.82 -3.51
C GLY A 27 14.61 -13.50 -4.06
N TRP A 28 14.29 -13.33 -5.35
CA TRP A 28 13.16 -13.98 -6.01
C TRP A 28 13.57 -15.37 -6.47
N LYS A 29 13.60 -16.32 -5.53
CA LYS A 29 14.05 -17.69 -5.81
C LYS A 29 13.08 -18.49 -6.67
N THR A 30 11.79 -18.36 -6.38
CA THR A 30 10.72 -19.13 -7.04
C THR A 30 9.63 -18.20 -7.57
N PRO A 31 9.16 -18.38 -8.82
CA PRO A 31 8.06 -17.61 -9.37
C PRO A 31 6.76 -17.87 -8.61
N SER A 32 5.98 -16.83 -8.38
CA SER A 32 4.66 -16.95 -7.78
C SER A 32 3.63 -17.53 -8.76
N LYS A 33 2.48 -18.02 -8.27
CA LYS A 33 1.41 -18.58 -9.11
C LYS A 33 1.00 -17.68 -10.28
N ILE A 34 0.81 -16.38 -10.01
CA ILE A 34 0.46 -15.41 -11.06
C ILE A 34 1.59 -15.21 -12.07
N GLN A 35 2.86 -15.30 -11.65
CA GLN A 35 4.01 -15.19 -12.54
C GLN A 35 4.13 -16.44 -13.43
N VAL A 36 3.96 -17.62 -12.86
CA VAL A 36 3.95 -18.91 -13.57
C VAL A 36 2.91 -18.93 -14.68
N GLU A 37 1.71 -18.42 -14.41
CA GLU A 37 0.62 -18.42 -15.39
C GLU A 37 0.74 -17.26 -16.40
N ALA A 38 1.21 -16.07 -15.98
CA ALA A 38 1.19 -14.88 -16.82
C ALA A 38 2.41 -14.71 -17.72
N ILE A 39 3.61 -15.04 -17.23
CA ILE A 39 4.86 -14.74 -17.95
C ILE A 39 4.91 -15.43 -19.32
N PRO A 40 4.61 -16.74 -19.47
CA PRO A 40 4.68 -17.40 -20.78
C PRO A 40 3.79 -16.73 -21.83
N HIS A 41 2.54 -16.40 -21.47
CA HIS A 41 1.61 -15.73 -22.39
C HIS A 41 2.02 -14.29 -22.71
N ALA A 42 2.60 -13.57 -21.74
CA ALA A 42 3.13 -12.24 -21.95
C ALA A 42 4.33 -12.25 -22.91
N LEU A 43 5.20 -13.26 -22.82
CA LEU A 43 6.35 -13.45 -23.71
C LEU A 43 5.95 -13.84 -25.14
N GLU A 44 4.85 -14.58 -25.30
CA GLU A 44 4.20 -14.81 -26.61
C GLU A 44 3.60 -13.52 -27.22
N GLY A 45 3.62 -12.40 -26.48
CA GLY A 45 3.05 -11.13 -26.88
C GLY A 45 1.52 -11.11 -26.82
N LYS A 46 0.87 -11.91 -25.97
CA LYS A 46 -0.57 -11.80 -25.77
C LYS A 46 -0.90 -10.67 -24.79
N ASP A 47 -2.06 -10.06 -24.95
CA ASP A 47 -2.62 -9.20 -23.90
C ASP A 47 -2.99 -10.06 -22.68
N VAL A 48 -2.85 -9.52 -21.47
CA VAL A 48 -3.00 -10.29 -20.23
C VAL A 48 -3.95 -9.58 -19.26
N ILE A 49 -4.85 -10.36 -18.66
CA ILE A 49 -5.64 -9.95 -17.49
C ILE A 49 -5.22 -10.82 -16.32
N GLY A 50 -4.55 -10.23 -15.34
CA GLY A 50 -4.15 -10.90 -14.11
C GLY A 50 -5.05 -10.52 -12.94
N LEU A 51 -5.85 -11.47 -12.46
CA LEU A 51 -6.65 -11.31 -11.25
C LEU A 51 -5.94 -11.96 -10.07
N ALA A 52 -5.33 -11.14 -9.23
CA ALA A 52 -4.63 -11.59 -8.04
C ALA A 52 -4.58 -10.51 -6.95
N GLN A 53 -4.54 -10.95 -5.70
CA GLN A 53 -4.42 -10.08 -4.53
C GLN A 53 -3.10 -9.29 -4.49
N THR A 54 -3.04 -8.22 -3.70
CA THR A 54 -1.80 -7.48 -3.45
C THR A 54 -0.75 -8.40 -2.82
N GLY A 55 0.52 -8.26 -3.20
CA GLY A 55 1.60 -9.10 -2.66
C GLY A 55 1.72 -10.49 -3.31
N SER A 56 0.95 -10.78 -4.36
CA SER A 56 1.05 -12.03 -5.12
C SER A 56 2.18 -12.06 -6.16
N GLY A 57 2.99 -11.00 -6.30
CA GLY A 57 4.07 -10.92 -7.29
C GLY A 57 3.67 -10.36 -8.66
N LYS A 58 2.52 -9.67 -8.78
CA LYS A 58 2.03 -9.06 -10.02
C LYS A 58 3.05 -8.17 -10.72
N THR A 59 3.81 -7.38 -9.96
CA THR A 59 4.82 -6.49 -10.54
C THR A 59 5.86 -7.26 -11.36
N GLY A 60 6.39 -8.36 -10.83
CA GLY A 60 7.29 -9.23 -11.60
C GLY A 60 6.62 -9.84 -12.83
N ALA A 61 5.33 -10.20 -12.72
CA ALA A 61 4.58 -10.83 -13.81
C ALA A 61 4.44 -9.94 -15.06
N PHE A 62 4.38 -8.61 -14.90
CA PHE A 62 4.42 -7.68 -16.03
C PHE A 62 5.80 -7.07 -16.31
N ALA A 63 6.65 -6.88 -15.29
CA ALA A 63 7.94 -6.23 -15.48
C ALA A 63 8.92 -7.10 -16.28
N LEU A 64 9.02 -8.39 -15.95
CA LEU A 64 9.92 -9.34 -16.62
C LEU A 64 9.70 -9.40 -18.15
N PRO A 65 8.48 -9.67 -18.66
CA PRO A 65 8.27 -9.71 -20.10
C PRO A 65 8.50 -8.34 -20.79
N ILE A 66 8.20 -7.22 -20.11
CA ILE A 66 8.43 -5.88 -20.66
C ILE A 66 9.94 -5.60 -20.78
N ILE A 67 10.72 -5.91 -19.75
CA ILE A 67 12.18 -5.67 -19.76
C ILE A 67 12.85 -6.61 -20.78
N GLN A 68 12.41 -7.87 -20.87
CA GLN A 68 12.92 -8.80 -21.89
C GLN A 68 12.64 -8.29 -23.31
N ALA A 69 11.44 -7.77 -23.60
CA ALA A 69 11.15 -7.17 -24.90
C ALA A 69 11.94 -5.87 -25.15
N LEU A 70 12.22 -5.10 -24.09
CA LEU A 70 13.04 -3.89 -24.16
C LEU A 70 14.50 -4.22 -24.49
N LEU A 71 15.04 -5.32 -23.96
CA LEU A 71 16.38 -5.82 -24.26
C LEU A 71 16.60 -6.06 -25.75
N GLU A 72 15.61 -6.69 -26.40
CA GLU A 72 15.68 -7.00 -27.82
C GLU A 72 15.61 -5.74 -28.70
N LYS A 73 14.79 -4.76 -28.32
CA LYS A 73 14.55 -3.53 -29.10
C LYS A 73 14.52 -2.30 -28.19
N PRO A 74 15.68 -1.82 -27.73
CA PRO A 74 15.75 -0.67 -26.82
C PRO A 74 15.25 0.60 -27.49
N HIS A 75 14.23 1.24 -26.90
CA HIS A 75 13.85 2.59 -27.28
C HIS A 75 13.21 3.36 -26.11
N PRO A 76 13.24 4.70 -26.13
CA PRO A 76 12.57 5.53 -25.13
C PRO A 76 11.05 5.32 -25.13
N PHE A 77 10.43 5.55 -23.97
CA PHE A 77 8.98 5.49 -23.78
C PHE A 77 8.36 4.16 -24.25
N PHE A 78 9.07 3.06 -24.00
CA PHE A 78 8.72 1.70 -24.38
C PHE A 78 7.45 1.20 -23.69
N ALA A 79 7.33 1.47 -22.39
CA ALA A 79 6.19 1.07 -21.58
C ALA A 79 5.65 2.22 -20.72
N CYS A 80 4.34 2.17 -20.46
CA CYS A 80 3.63 3.10 -19.61
C CYS A 80 2.79 2.31 -18.62
N ILE A 81 3.07 2.49 -17.33
CA ILE A 81 2.38 1.81 -16.24
C ILE A 81 1.53 2.84 -15.50
N LEU A 82 0.22 2.64 -15.52
CA LEU A 82 -0.74 3.43 -14.77
C LEU A 82 -1.00 2.77 -13.42
N SER A 83 -0.87 3.56 -12.36
CA SER A 83 -1.09 3.17 -10.98
C SER A 83 -2.02 4.18 -10.28
N PRO A 84 -2.92 3.75 -9.38
CA PRO A 84 -3.87 4.64 -8.71
C PRO A 84 -3.22 5.61 -7.72
N THR A 85 -2.06 5.26 -7.14
CA THR A 85 -1.41 6.10 -6.13
C THR A 85 0.03 6.41 -6.48
N ARG A 86 0.54 7.50 -5.90
CA ARG A 86 1.89 8.02 -6.15
C ARG A 86 2.94 7.06 -5.66
N GLU A 87 2.66 6.46 -4.52
CA GLU A 87 3.56 5.60 -3.80
C GLU A 87 3.70 4.28 -4.56
N LEU A 88 2.59 3.72 -5.07
CA LEU A 88 2.65 2.49 -5.88
C LEU A 88 3.40 2.75 -7.19
N ALA A 89 3.26 3.94 -7.78
CA ALA A 89 4.03 4.32 -8.96
C ALA A 89 5.56 4.36 -8.66
N ILE A 90 5.95 4.91 -7.51
CA ILE A 90 7.36 4.90 -7.08
C ILE A 90 7.86 3.47 -6.86
N GLN A 91 7.09 2.63 -6.16
CA GLN A 91 7.45 1.22 -5.94
C GLN A 91 7.66 0.47 -7.24
N ILE A 92 6.73 0.60 -8.19
CA ILE A 92 6.82 -0.06 -9.49
C ILE A 92 8.08 0.42 -10.22
N SER A 93 8.35 1.73 -10.25
CA SER A 93 9.57 2.29 -10.85
C SER A 93 10.84 1.68 -10.27
N GLN A 94 10.93 1.60 -8.94
CA GLN A 94 12.07 0.98 -8.25
C GLN A 94 12.24 -0.49 -8.61
N GLN A 95 11.14 -1.24 -8.76
CA GLN A 95 11.18 -2.64 -9.18
C GLN A 95 11.67 -2.80 -10.63
N PHE A 96 11.24 -1.93 -11.55
CA PHE A 96 11.75 -1.92 -12.92
C PHE A 96 13.25 -1.60 -12.99
N GLU A 97 13.69 -0.60 -12.22
CA GLU A 97 15.12 -0.21 -12.17
C GLU A 97 15.98 -1.30 -11.53
N ALA A 98 15.49 -1.95 -10.47
CA ALA A 98 16.18 -3.05 -9.80
C ALA A 98 16.34 -4.27 -10.73
N LEU A 99 15.24 -4.72 -11.36
CA LEU A 99 15.24 -5.83 -12.31
C LEU A 99 16.08 -5.54 -13.57
N GLY A 100 16.04 -4.29 -14.03
CA GLY A 100 16.73 -3.85 -15.23
C GLY A 100 18.08 -3.18 -14.99
N SER A 101 18.65 -3.32 -13.79
CA SER A 101 19.86 -2.60 -13.36
C SER A 101 21.08 -2.94 -14.22
N SER A 102 21.29 -4.23 -14.52
CA SER A 102 22.35 -4.73 -15.40
C SER A 102 22.23 -4.24 -16.86
N ILE A 103 21.05 -3.77 -17.23
CA ILE A 103 20.67 -3.38 -18.60
C ILE A 103 20.60 -1.85 -18.74
N GLY A 104 20.65 -1.13 -17.60
CA GLY A 104 20.50 0.32 -17.58
C GLY A 104 19.08 0.80 -17.87
N VAL A 105 18.06 0.06 -17.39
CA VAL A 105 16.66 0.51 -17.47
C VAL A 105 16.51 1.84 -16.73
N LYS A 106 15.85 2.80 -17.38
CA LYS A 106 15.61 4.14 -16.84
C LYS A 106 14.11 4.36 -16.74
N CYS A 107 13.64 4.71 -15.56
CA CYS A 107 12.23 5.03 -15.33
C CYS A 107 12.04 6.54 -15.12
N SER A 108 10.82 7.01 -15.35
CA SER A 108 10.37 8.32 -14.86
C SER A 108 9.02 8.19 -14.20
N VAL A 109 8.93 8.71 -12.98
CA VAL A 109 7.71 8.67 -12.16
C VAL A 109 6.91 9.94 -12.36
N LEU A 110 5.67 9.81 -12.82
CA LEU A 110 4.76 10.93 -13.08
C LEU A 110 3.60 10.95 -12.09
N VAL A 111 3.73 11.75 -11.03
CA VAL A 111 2.76 11.80 -9.92
C VAL A 111 2.39 13.22 -9.52
N GLY A 112 1.19 13.40 -8.97
CA GLY A 112 0.78 14.69 -8.40
C GLY A 112 1.66 15.13 -7.22
N GLY A 113 1.60 16.42 -6.85
CA GLY A 113 2.28 16.97 -5.66
C GLY A 113 3.80 16.87 -5.65
N VAL A 114 4.40 16.54 -6.80
CA VAL A 114 5.81 16.72 -7.12
C VAL A 114 5.87 17.80 -8.20
N ASP A 115 6.94 18.60 -8.19
CA ASP A 115 7.11 19.69 -9.14
C ASP A 115 7.01 19.23 -10.60
N MET A 116 6.31 20.01 -11.42
CA MET A 116 6.03 19.70 -12.82
C MET A 116 7.29 19.84 -13.68
N MET A 117 8.13 20.83 -13.38
CA MET A 117 9.35 21.09 -14.14
C MET A 117 10.39 19.99 -13.91
N ALA A 118 10.54 19.54 -12.66
CA ALA A 118 11.38 18.39 -12.32
C ALA A 118 10.97 17.13 -13.10
N GLN A 119 9.67 16.85 -13.20
CA GLN A 119 9.15 15.74 -14.00
C GLN A 119 9.37 15.95 -15.51
N ALA A 120 9.21 17.16 -16.02
CA ALA A 120 9.50 17.49 -17.42
C ALA A 120 10.99 17.30 -17.77
N ILE A 121 11.91 17.68 -16.87
CA ILE A 121 13.35 17.45 -17.02
C ILE A 121 13.65 15.94 -17.03
N SER A 122 12.99 15.16 -16.16
CA SER A 122 13.09 13.70 -16.16
C SER A 122 12.65 13.08 -17.49
N LEU A 123 11.53 13.55 -18.05
CA LEU A 123 11.04 13.12 -19.36
C LEU A 123 11.98 13.50 -20.51
N ALA A 124 12.63 14.66 -20.44
CA ALA A 124 13.61 15.10 -21.43
C ALA A 124 14.84 14.17 -21.53
N LYS A 125 15.15 13.41 -20.46
CA LYS A 125 16.19 12.37 -20.46
C LYS A 125 15.79 11.10 -21.22
N ARG A 126 14.58 11.05 -21.80
CA ARG A 126 14.08 9.96 -22.65
C ARG A 126 14.14 8.58 -21.96
N PRO A 127 13.50 8.43 -20.78
CA PRO A 127 13.44 7.15 -20.05
C PRO A 127 12.79 6.04 -20.89
N HIS A 128 13.10 4.79 -20.57
CA HIS A 128 12.48 3.62 -21.21
C HIS A 128 11.07 3.39 -20.69
N ILE A 129 10.85 3.55 -19.39
CA ILE A 129 9.61 3.20 -18.72
C ILE A 129 9.00 4.46 -18.07
N ILE A 130 7.72 4.70 -18.30
CA ILE A 130 6.94 5.73 -17.61
C ILE A 130 6.04 5.04 -16.59
N VAL A 131 6.07 5.49 -15.34
CA VAL A 131 5.19 4.97 -14.29
C VAL A 131 4.46 6.15 -13.66
N GLY A 132 3.13 6.14 -13.55
CA GLY A 132 2.46 7.31 -13.00
C GLY A 132 0.98 7.17 -12.72
N THR A 133 0.45 8.23 -12.10
CA THR A 133 -0.99 8.39 -11.88
C THR A 133 -1.66 8.97 -13.13
N PRO A 134 -2.88 8.56 -13.52
CA PRO A 134 -3.52 8.99 -14.76
C PRO A 134 -3.60 10.51 -14.93
N GLY A 135 -4.00 11.25 -13.89
CA GLY A 135 -4.12 12.71 -13.95
C GLY A 135 -2.79 13.38 -14.34
N ARG A 136 -1.71 13.07 -13.62
CA ARG A 136 -0.39 13.68 -13.90
C ARG A 136 0.17 13.28 -15.27
N LEU A 137 -0.02 12.03 -15.70
CA LEU A 137 0.40 11.62 -17.04
C LEU A 137 -0.34 12.41 -18.11
N LEU A 138 -1.66 12.56 -17.98
CA LEU A 138 -2.46 13.34 -18.91
C LEU A 138 -2.04 14.81 -18.94
N ASP A 139 -1.72 15.40 -17.79
CA ASP A 139 -1.18 16.76 -17.72
C ASP A 139 0.13 16.90 -18.51
N HIS A 140 1.04 15.93 -18.40
CA HIS A 140 2.27 15.92 -19.18
C HIS A 140 2.02 15.74 -20.68
N LEU A 141 1.16 14.80 -21.07
CA LEU A 141 0.79 14.57 -22.47
C LEU A 141 0.18 15.82 -23.12
N SER A 142 -0.53 16.63 -22.34
CA SER A 142 -1.24 17.82 -22.83
C SER A 142 -0.36 19.07 -22.83
N ASN A 143 0.50 19.23 -21.82
CA ASN A 143 1.17 20.51 -21.54
C ASN A 143 2.71 20.47 -21.67
N THR A 144 3.33 19.29 -21.73
CA THR A 144 4.80 19.17 -21.86
C THR A 144 5.21 19.12 -23.32
N LYS A 145 5.82 20.20 -23.80
CA LYS A 145 6.29 20.29 -25.19
C LYS A 145 7.25 19.14 -25.54
N GLY A 146 7.00 18.50 -26.68
CA GLY A 146 7.85 17.41 -27.18
C GLY A 146 7.65 16.05 -26.51
N PHE A 147 6.83 15.95 -25.46
CA PHE A 147 6.48 14.67 -24.86
C PHE A 147 5.31 14.01 -25.61
N SER A 148 5.49 12.75 -26.00
CA SER A 148 4.40 11.95 -26.58
C SER A 148 4.67 10.46 -26.39
N LEU A 149 3.61 9.67 -26.31
CA LEU A 149 3.66 8.21 -26.18
C LEU A 149 3.27 7.51 -27.49
N ARG A 150 3.46 8.14 -28.65
CA ARG A 150 3.07 7.58 -29.96
C ARG A 150 3.78 6.28 -30.33
N MET A 151 4.97 6.04 -29.78
CA MET A 151 5.78 4.83 -30.03
C MET A 151 5.64 3.78 -28.93
N LEU A 152 4.70 3.94 -28.01
CA LEU A 152 4.50 3.06 -26.87
C LEU A 152 4.22 1.62 -27.32
N LYS A 153 4.93 0.64 -26.74
CA LYS A 153 4.73 -0.79 -27.03
C LYS A 153 3.92 -1.51 -25.96
N TYR A 154 3.99 -1.05 -24.72
CA TYR A 154 3.30 -1.66 -23.59
C TYR A 154 2.50 -0.64 -22.79
N LEU A 155 1.24 -0.97 -22.51
CA LEU A 155 0.42 -0.30 -21.51
C LEU A 155 0.14 -1.28 -20.37
N VAL A 156 0.37 -0.85 -19.13
CA VAL A 156 -0.03 -1.61 -17.94
C VAL A 156 -1.00 -0.79 -17.11
N LEU A 157 -2.10 -1.42 -16.69
CA LEU A 157 -3.07 -0.89 -15.74
C LEU A 157 -2.96 -1.72 -14.47
N ASP A 158 -2.23 -1.25 -13.46
CA ASP A 158 -2.12 -1.94 -12.17
C ASP A 158 -3.15 -1.39 -11.17
N GLU A 159 -3.68 -2.28 -10.33
CA GLU A 159 -4.84 -2.02 -9.46
C GLU A 159 -6.00 -1.35 -10.22
N ALA A 160 -6.41 -1.94 -11.35
CA ALA A 160 -7.38 -1.36 -12.29
C ALA A 160 -8.77 -1.08 -11.68
N ASP A 161 -9.21 -1.87 -10.71
CA ASP A 161 -10.44 -1.60 -9.95
C ASP A 161 -10.36 -0.29 -9.16
N ARG A 162 -9.19 0.08 -8.66
CA ARG A 162 -8.97 1.32 -7.92
C ARG A 162 -8.79 2.52 -8.82
N LEU A 163 -8.10 2.35 -9.95
CA LEU A 163 -8.01 3.38 -10.99
C LEU A 163 -9.41 3.91 -11.35
N LEU A 164 -10.41 3.03 -11.41
CA LEU A 164 -11.80 3.36 -11.75
C LEU A 164 -12.69 3.83 -10.57
N ASN A 165 -12.22 3.66 -9.33
CA ASN A 165 -12.91 4.13 -8.12
C ASN A 165 -12.43 5.52 -7.67
N MET A 166 -11.23 5.93 -8.08
CA MET A 166 -10.65 7.24 -7.75
C MET A 166 -10.98 8.33 -8.80
N ASP A 167 -12.06 8.12 -9.55
CA ASP A 167 -12.55 9.03 -10.60
C ASP A 167 -11.54 9.35 -11.72
N PHE A 168 -10.56 8.47 -11.96
CA PHE A 168 -9.62 8.63 -13.08
C PHE A 168 -10.19 8.13 -14.43
N GLU A 169 -11.45 7.71 -14.50
CA GLU A 169 -12.05 7.13 -15.72
C GLU A 169 -11.87 8.06 -16.93
N LYS A 170 -12.19 9.35 -16.78
CA LYS A 170 -12.00 10.35 -17.85
C LYS A 170 -10.53 10.49 -18.26
N SER A 171 -9.62 10.58 -17.29
CA SER A 171 -8.19 10.72 -17.59
C SER A 171 -7.64 9.51 -18.34
N ILE A 172 -8.07 8.30 -17.96
CA ILE A 172 -7.68 7.07 -18.63
C ILE A 172 -8.22 7.05 -20.06
N ASP A 173 -9.49 7.40 -20.27
CA ASP A 173 -10.07 7.47 -21.61
C ASP A 173 -9.31 8.45 -22.52
N ASP A 174 -8.90 9.60 -22.02
CA ASP A 174 -8.13 10.59 -22.79
C ASP A 174 -6.68 10.12 -23.04
N ILE A 175 -6.04 9.44 -22.09
CA ILE A 175 -4.74 8.79 -22.31
C ILE A 175 -4.86 7.72 -23.40
N LEU A 176 -5.88 6.87 -23.36
CA LEU A 176 -6.10 5.81 -24.34
C LEU A 176 -6.25 6.35 -25.78
N LYS A 177 -6.77 7.57 -25.94
CA LYS A 177 -6.85 8.27 -27.23
C LYS A 177 -5.49 8.81 -27.70
N ALA A 178 -4.59 9.14 -26.77
CA ALA A 178 -3.28 9.74 -27.06
C ALA A 178 -2.16 8.72 -27.33
N ILE A 179 -2.39 7.43 -27.03
CA ILE A 179 -1.42 6.34 -27.21
C ILE A 179 -1.79 5.44 -28.41
N PRO A 180 -0.83 4.73 -29.05
CA PRO A 180 -1.10 3.89 -30.22
C PRO A 180 -2.04 2.73 -29.88
N ARG A 181 -2.95 2.40 -30.80
CA ARG A 181 -3.85 1.22 -30.68
C ARG A 181 -3.08 -0.10 -30.79
N GLU A 182 -2.06 -0.15 -31.64
CA GLU A 182 -1.19 -1.31 -31.79
C GLU A 182 -0.12 -1.29 -30.70
N ARG A 183 -0.40 -2.01 -29.61
CA ARG A 183 0.45 -2.19 -28.44
C ARG A 183 0.02 -3.45 -27.71
N ARG A 184 0.81 -3.91 -26.75
CA ARG A 184 0.39 -4.91 -25.77
C ARG A 184 -0.19 -4.23 -24.55
N THR A 185 -1.29 -4.75 -24.04
CA THR A 185 -1.93 -4.22 -22.84
C THR A 185 -2.04 -5.29 -21.76
N TYR A 186 -1.56 -4.97 -20.57
CA TYR A 186 -1.70 -5.79 -19.38
C TYR A 186 -2.59 -5.10 -18.35
N LEU A 187 -3.62 -5.80 -17.88
CA LEU A 187 -4.54 -5.31 -16.86
C LEU A 187 -4.43 -6.19 -15.63
N PHE A 188 -3.99 -5.61 -14.53
CA PHE A 188 -3.88 -6.29 -13.25
C PHE A 188 -4.86 -5.69 -12.24
N SER A 189 -5.66 -6.55 -11.62
CA SER A 189 -6.68 -6.12 -10.66
C SER A 189 -6.82 -7.15 -9.55
N ALA A 190 -7.27 -6.71 -8.37
CA ALA A 190 -7.71 -7.66 -7.35
C ALA A 190 -9.13 -8.16 -7.66
N THR A 191 -9.96 -7.34 -8.30
CA THR A 191 -11.38 -7.63 -8.49
C THR A 191 -11.85 -7.32 -9.91
N MET A 192 -12.79 -8.12 -10.42
CA MET A 192 -13.49 -7.84 -11.69
C MET A 192 -14.82 -7.15 -11.43
N THR A 193 -14.80 -5.83 -11.40
CA THR A 193 -16.02 -5.01 -11.34
C THR A 193 -16.61 -4.81 -12.73
N LYS A 194 -17.88 -4.38 -12.82
CA LYS A 194 -18.49 -3.98 -14.10
C LYS A 194 -17.68 -2.89 -14.81
N LYS A 195 -17.13 -1.93 -14.05
CA LYS A 195 -16.26 -0.87 -14.57
C LYS A 195 -14.97 -1.45 -15.15
N VAL A 196 -14.30 -2.37 -14.43
CA VAL A 196 -13.09 -3.05 -14.94
C VAL A 196 -13.40 -3.84 -16.21
N GLY A 197 -14.54 -4.52 -16.29
CA GLY A 197 -14.97 -5.22 -17.51
C GLY A 197 -15.28 -4.29 -18.69
N LYS A 198 -15.69 -3.04 -18.45
CA LYS A 198 -15.81 -2.01 -19.50
C LYS A 198 -14.43 -1.55 -19.95
N LEU A 199 -13.53 -1.25 -19.01
CA LEU A 199 -12.15 -0.86 -19.31
C LEU A 199 -11.41 -1.94 -20.10
N GLN A 200 -11.57 -3.21 -19.72
CA GLN A 200 -11.02 -4.36 -20.43
C GLN A 200 -11.37 -4.33 -21.92
N ARG A 201 -12.66 -4.18 -22.23
CA ARG A 201 -13.16 -4.17 -23.62
C ARG A 201 -12.66 -2.96 -24.42
N ALA A 202 -12.32 -1.87 -23.74
CA ALA A 202 -11.85 -0.65 -24.38
C ALA A 202 -10.35 -0.67 -24.72
N CYS A 203 -9.52 -1.41 -23.96
CA CYS A 203 -8.06 -1.33 -24.08
C CYS A 203 -7.31 -2.62 -24.39
N LEU A 204 -7.94 -3.81 -24.29
CA LEU A 204 -7.30 -5.10 -24.59
C LEU A 204 -7.87 -5.76 -25.86
N LYS A 205 -7.05 -6.56 -26.53
CA LYS A 205 -7.39 -7.35 -27.72
C LYS A 205 -7.11 -8.84 -27.48
N ASN A 206 -8.17 -9.66 -27.47
CA ASN A 206 -8.13 -11.11 -27.21
C ASN A 206 -7.22 -11.50 -26.03
N PRO A 207 -7.44 -10.93 -24.82
CA PRO A 207 -6.55 -11.15 -23.71
C PRO A 207 -6.67 -12.55 -23.11
N VAL A 208 -5.55 -13.08 -22.62
CA VAL A 208 -5.55 -14.26 -21.75
C VAL A 208 -5.95 -13.82 -20.35
N LYS A 209 -6.97 -14.48 -19.79
CA LYS A 209 -7.46 -14.22 -18.45
C LYS A 209 -6.90 -15.24 -17.48
N ILE A 210 -6.28 -14.74 -16.42
CA ILE A 210 -5.55 -15.51 -15.42
C ILE A 210 -6.14 -15.19 -14.05
N GLU A 211 -6.61 -16.21 -13.34
CA GLU A 211 -7.27 -16.07 -12.04
C GLU A 211 -6.52 -16.89 -10.99
N ALA A 212 -5.55 -16.27 -10.31
CA ALA A 212 -4.72 -16.94 -9.32
C ALA A 212 -5.39 -17.08 -7.94
N SER A 213 -6.60 -16.54 -7.76
CA SER A 213 -7.39 -16.64 -6.52
C SER A 213 -8.87 -16.77 -6.82
N SER A 214 -9.56 -17.68 -6.13
CA SER A 214 -11.03 -17.72 -6.11
C SER A 214 -11.58 -16.36 -5.64
N LYS A 215 -12.70 -15.92 -6.25
CA LYS A 215 -13.35 -14.62 -6.01
C LYS A 215 -13.36 -14.28 -4.51
N TYR A 216 -12.62 -13.22 -4.14
CA TYR A 216 -12.62 -12.63 -2.79
C TYR A 216 -12.23 -13.55 -1.62
N SER A 217 -11.36 -14.55 -1.84
CA SER A 217 -10.81 -15.33 -0.74
C SER A 217 -9.61 -14.64 -0.08
N THR A 218 -9.59 -14.66 1.26
CA THR A 218 -8.40 -14.37 2.05
C THR A 218 -7.50 -15.59 2.10
N VAL A 219 -6.18 -15.42 2.26
CA VAL A 219 -5.24 -16.54 2.44
C VAL A 219 -5.59 -17.40 3.64
N ASP A 220 -5.36 -18.71 3.55
CA ASP A 220 -5.73 -19.67 4.60
C ASP A 220 -4.98 -19.46 5.92
N THR A 221 -3.76 -18.90 5.84
CA THR A 221 -2.92 -18.59 7.00
C THR A 221 -3.36 -17.33 7.76
N LEU A 222 -4.39 -16.62 7.26
CA LEU A 222 -4.92 -15.39 7.87
C LEU A 222 -6.08 -15.71 8.82
N LYS A 223 -5.83 -15.58 10.13
CA LYS A 223 -6.87 -15.64 11.15
C LYS A 223 -7.62 -14.30 11.18
N GLN A 224 -8.92 -14.35 10.95
CA GLN A 224 -9.79 -13.18 10.97
C GLN A 224 -10.77 -13.29 12.14
N GLN A 225 -10.86 -12.25 12.95
CA GLN A 225 -11.77 -12.17 14.09
C GLN A 225 -12.47 -10.82 14.11
N PHE A 226 -13.61 -10.75 14.79
CA PHE A 226 -14.31 -9.49 15.05
C PHE A 226 -14.59 -9.34 16.54
N ARG A 227 -14.84 -8.12 17.01
CA ARG A 227 -15.34 -7.88 18.36
C ARG A 227 -16.40 -6.79 18.30
N LEU A 228 -17.59 -7.08 18.86
CA LEU A 228 -18.60 -6.07 19.07
C LEU A 228 -18.18 -5.20 20.25
N VAL A 229 -18.15 -3.88 20.03
CA VAL A 229 -17.68 -2.93 21.03
C VAL A 229 -18.61 -1.71 21.08
N PRO A 230 -19.03 -1.27 22.28
CA PRO A 230 -19.71 0.02 22.40
C PRO A 230 -18.81 1.14 21.88
N ALA A 231 -19.33 2.02 21.04
CA ALA A 231 -18.55 3.11 20.44
C ALA A 231 -17.77 3.95 21.48
N LYS A 232 -18.33 4.12 22.69
CA LYS A 232 -17.70 4.82 23.81
C LYS A 232 -16.38 4.17 24.28
N TYR A 233 -16.29 2.85 24.22
CA TYR A 233 -15.15 2.08 24.76
C TYR A 233 -14.20 1.58 23.66
N LYS A 234 -14.42 1.98 22.40
CA LYS A 234 -13.63 1.52 21.25
C LYS A 234 -12.12 1.77 21.42
N ASP A 235 -11.74 2.91 21.98
CA ASP A 235 -10.34 3.23 22.29
C ASP A 235 -9.74 2.28 23.34
N CYS A 236 -10.54 1.84 24.34
CA CYS A 236 -10.09 0.89 25.37
C CYS A 236 -9.83 -0.49 24.77
N TYR A 237 -10.73 -0.97 23.91
CA TYR A 237 -10.54 -2.23 23.19
C TYR A 237 -9.30 -2.20 22.28
N LEU A 238 -9.06 -1.09 21.58
CA LEU A 238 -7.84 -0.92 20.78
C LEU A 238 -6.58 -1.03 21.64
N VAL A 239 -6.54 -0.34 22.78
CA VAL A 239 -5.40 -0.36 23.70
C VAL A 239 -5.20 -1.73 24.33
N TYR A 240 -6.28 -2.39 24.74
CA TYR A 240 -6.26 -3.76 25.25
C TYR A 240 -5.61 -4.71 24.24
N ILE A 241 -6.11 -4.74 23.00
CA ILE A 241 -5.57 -5.62 21.94
C ILE A 241 -4.09 -5.34 21.67
N LEU A 242 -3.69 -4.06 21.58
CA LEU A 242 -2.30 -3.70 21.33
C LEU A 242 -1.37 -4.03 22.51
N THR A 243 -1.91 -4.10 23.73
CA THR A 243 -1.17 -4.50 24.94
C THR A 243 -1.00 -6.02 25.00
N GLU A 244 -2.07 -6.78 24.74
CA GLU A 244 -2.03 -8.25 24.64
C GLU A 244 -1.08 -8.72 23.54
N MET A 245 -1.07 -8.00 22.42
CA MET A 245 -0.21 -8.29 21.27
C MET A 245 1.10 -7.50 21.29
N SER A 246 1.58 -7.11 22.49
CA SER A 246 2.81 -6.32 22.63
C SER A 246 4.00 -6.98 21.90
N GLY A 247 4.82 -6.15 21.26
CA GLY A 247 5.92 -6.62 20.40
C GLY A 247 5.54 -6.94 18.95
N SER A 248 4.25 -7.13 18.65
CA SER A 248 3.80 -7.33 17.26
C SER A 248 3.91 -6.04 16.43
N THR A 249 4.27 -6.17 15.16
CA THR A 249 4.08 -5.08 14.20
C THR A 249 2.60 -4.99 13.83
N SER A 250 2.02 -3.81 13.99
CA SER A 250 0.57 -3.60 13.90
C SER A 250 0.21 -2.52 12.91
N MET A 251 -0.85 -2.73 12.14
CA MET A 251 -1.42 -1.75 11.23
C MET A 251 -2.89 -1.48 11.60
N VAL A 252 -3.19 -0.25 12.00
CA VAL A 252 -4.51 0.18 12.50
C VAL A 252 -5.18 1.06 11.45
N PHE A 253 -6.34 0.62 10.96
CA PHE A 253 -7.09 1.34 9.95
C PHE A 253 -8.21 2.19 10.54
N THR A 254 -8.18 3.48 10.20
CA THR A 254 -9.17 4.48 10.62
C THR A 254 -9.86 5.10 9.40
N ARG A 255 -11.09 5.59 9.55
CA ARG A 255 -11.84 6.19 8.46
C ARG A 255 -11.29 7.57 8.04
N THR A 256 -10.90 8.40 9.00
CA THR A 256 -10.52 9.81 8.74
C THR A 256 -9.08 10.12 9.13
N CYS A 257 -8.46 11.08 8.44
CA CYS A 257 -7.10 11.56 8.75
C CYS A 257 -7.00 12.12 10.18
N ASP A 258 -8.06 12.77 10.67
CA ASP A 258 -8.11 13.32 12.03
C ASP A 258 -8.12 12.20 13.07
N SER A 259 -8.86 11.12 12.82
CA SER A 259 -8.84 9.93 13.70
C SER A 259 -7.46 9.28 13.71
N THR A 260 -6.78 9.21 12.56
CA THR A 260 -5.40 8.71 12.46
C THR A 260 -4.46 9.50 13.39
N ARG A 261 -4.52 10.84 13.35
CA ARG A 261 -3.68 11.70 14.19
C ARG A 261 -4.04 11.60 15.68
N LEU A 262 -5.34 11.66 16.00
CA LEU A 262 -5.83 11.59 17.37
C LEU A 262 -5.42 10.28 18.03
N LEU A 263 -5.63 9.15 17.36
CA LEU A 263 -5.26 7.84 17.90
C LEU A 263 -3.76 7.68 18.05
N ALA A 264 -2.94 8.22 17.13
CA ALA A 264 -1.49 8.17 17.27
C ALA A 264 -1.02 8.92 18.52
N LEU A 265 -1.56 10.11 18.78
CA LEU A 265 -1.25 10.89 19.98
C LEU A 265 -1.76 10.20 21.25
N LEU A 266 -2.97 9.65 21.22
CA LEU A 266 -3.55 8.89 22.34
C LEU A 266 -2.63 7.72 22.71
N LEU A 267 -2.26 6.90 21.73
CA LEU A 267 -1.42 5.73 21.95
C LEU A 267 -0.01 6.13 22.45
N ARG A 268 0.59 7.19 21.91
CA ARG A 268 1.88 7.71 22.40
C ARG A 268 1.81 8.21 23.85
N ASN A 269 0.74 8.89 24.23
CA ASN A 269 0.52 9.33 25.62
C ASN A 269 0.36 8.13 26.59
N LEU A 270 0.00 6.95 26.06
CA LEU A 270 -0.05 5.69 26.81
C LEU A 270 1.27 4.89 26.76
N GLY A 271 2.32 5.41 26.10
CA GLY A 271 3.61 4.75 25.95
C GLY A 271 3.71 3.77 24.77
N LEU A 272 2.67 3.69 23.92
CA LEU A 272 2.66 2.84 22.74
C LEU A 272 3.27 3.58 21.54
N LYS A 273 4.22 2.93 20.84
CA LYS A 273 5.00 3.55 19.75
C LYS A 273 4.21 3.57 18.44
N ALA A 274 3.25 4.49 18.37
CA ALA A 274 2.38 4.67 17.22
C ALA A 274 2.86 5.79 16.28
N ILE A 275 2.68 5.61 14.98
CA ILE A 275 2.94 6.63 13.97
C ILE A 275 1.79 6.76 12.97
N PRO A 276 1.26 7.97 12.73
CA PRO A 276 0.20 8.17 11.76
C PRO A 276 0.77 8.34 10.35
N ILE A 277 0.11 7.75 9.35
CA ILE A 277 0.27 8.08 7.95
C ILE A 277 -1.11 8.45 7.38
N SER A 278 -1.24 9.68 6.90
CA SER A 278 -2.49 10.18 6.32
C SER A 278 -2.24 10.88 4.98
N GLY A 279 -3.29 10.99 4.15
CA GLY A 279 -3.21 11.68 2.86
C GLY A 279 -2.97 13.19 2.95
N GLN A 280 -3.08 13.78 4.15
CA GLN A 280 -2.79 15.19 4.41
C GLN A 280 -1.31 15.45 4.73
N MET A 281 -0.50 14.41 4.89
CA MET A 281 0.95 14.54 5.11
C MET A 281 1.66 14.77 3.78
N SER A 282 2.71 15.60 3.80
CA SER A 282 3.61 15.72 2.65
C SER A 282 4.28 14.37 2.34
N GLN A 283 4.71 14.19 1.09
CA GLN A 283 5.34 12.94 0.65
C GLN A 283 6.57 12.61 1.51
N THR A 284 7.42 13.61 1.77
CA THR A 284 8.62 13.48 2.61
C THR A 284 8.26 12.99 4.01
N LYS A 285 7.23 13.57 4.65
CA LYS A 285 6.78 13.15 5.98
C LYS A 285 6.22 11.72 5.98
N ARG A 286 5.50 11.31 4.93
CA ARG A 286 5.00 9.94 4.79
C ARG A 286 6.13 8.92 4.64
N LEU A 287 7.14 9.24 3.83
CA LEU A 287 8.32 8.39 3.65
C LEU A 287 9.14 8.31 4.95
N GLY A 288 9.36 9.43 5.64
CA GLY A 288 10.02 9.44 6.95
C GLY A 288 9.28 8.58 7.98
N ALA A 289 7.95 8.70 8.05
CA ALA A 289 7.14 7.87 8.94
C ALA A 289 7.23 6.38 8.60
N LEU A 290 7.21 6.04 7.31
CA LEU A 290 7.39 4.66 6.85
C LEU A 290 8.78 4.12 7.18
N ASN A 291 9.83 4.92 7.05
CA ASN A 291 11.19 4.52 7.37
C ASN A 291 11.34 4.22 8.87
N LYS A 292 10.76 5.06 9.75
CA LYS A 292 10.72 4.79 11.20
C LYS A 292 10.00 3.48 11.53
N PHE A 293 8.92 3.17 10.82
CA PHE A 293 8.21 1.90 10.96
C PHE A 293 9.05 0.71 10.47
N LYS A 294 9.70 0.83 9.30
CA LYS A 294 10.60 -0.19 8.74
C LYS A 294 11.82 -0.45 9.61
N ALA A 295 12.37 0.58 10.25
CA ALA A 295 13.52 0.48 11.15
C ALA A 295 13.18 -0.15 12.51
N GLY A 296 11.89 -0.27 12.85
CA GLY A 296 11.44 -0.77 14.15
C GLY A 296 11.39 0.29 15.26
N ASP A 297 11.60 1.57 14.94
CA ASP A 297 11.47 2.68 15.90
C ASP A 297 10.04 2.78 16.43
N CYS A 298 9.08 2.50 15.56
CA CYS A 298 7.66 2.40 15.87
C CYS A 298 7.12 1.06 15.35
N ASN A 299 6.32 0.37 16.14
CA ASN A 299 5.71 -0.91 15.76
C ASN A 299 4.20 -0.80 15.47
N ILE A 300 3.59 0.39 15.64
CA ILE A 300 2.17 0.60 15.35
C ILE A 300 2.02 1.67 14.27
N LEU A 301 1.51 1.28 13.10
CA LEU A 301 1.21 2.16 11.99
C LEU A 301 -0.28 2.45 11.94
N ILE A 302 -0.70 3.72 12.05
CA ILE A 302 -2.10 4.10 11.95
C ILE A 302 -2.32 4.80 10.62
N CYS A 303 -3.34 4.40 9.86
CA CYS A 303 -3.57 4.97 8.54
C CYS A 303 -5.02 4.93 8.09
N THR A 304 -5.35 5.78 7.12
CA THR A 304 -6.55 5.62 6.31
C THR A 304 -6.31 4.66 5.15
N ASP A 305 -7.38 4.18 4.53
CA ASP A 305 -7.31 3.36 3.32
C ASP A 305 -6.44 4.01 2.25
N VAL A 306 -6.66 5.29 1.94
CA VAL A 306 -5.89 6.01 0.92
C VAL A 306 -4.41 6.08 1.29
N ALA A 307 -4.12 6.36 2.55
CA ALA A 307 -2.75 6.60 3.01
C ALA A 307 -1.91 5.32 3.08
N SER A 308 -2.55 4.17 3.34
CA SER A 308 -1.93 2.83 3.35
C SER A 308 -1.59 2.28 1.97
N ARG A 309 -2.13 2.87 0.91
CA ARG A 309 -2.04 2.34 -0.46
C ARG A 309 -0.79 2.85 -1.14
N GLY A 310 -0.13 1.94 -1.86
CA GLY A 310 1.11 2.18 -2.59
C GLY A 310 2.35 2.46 -1.74
N LEU A 311 2.23 2.61 -0.43
CA LEU A 311 3.42 2.57 0.41
C LEU A 311 3.93 1.14 0.46
N ASP A 312 5.25 0.99 0.35
CA ASP A 312 5.95 -0.28 0.57
C ASP A 312 5.98 -0.61 2.06
N ILE A 313 4.82 -0.95 2.59
CA ILE A 313 4.68 -1.31 3.98
C ILE A 313 5.06 -2.79 4.10
N PRO A 314 6.06 -3.13 4.92
CA PRO A 314 6.40 -4.52 5.16
C PRO A 314 5.18 -5.26 5.70
N THR A 315 5.14 -6.58 5.51
CA THR A 315 4.05 -7.39 6.06
C THR A 315 4.07 -7.27 7.58
N VAL A 316 2.89 -7.01 8.15
CA VAL A 316 2.71 -6.84 9.60
C VAL A 316 2.14 -8.10 10.23
N ASP A 317 2.34 -8.27 11.53
CA ASP A 317 1.82 -9.43 12.28
C ASP A 317 0.32 -9.27 12.59
N LEU A 318 -0.11 -8.04 12.84
CA LEU A 318 -1.47 -7.69 13.25
C LEU A 318 -2.07 -6.58 12.39
N VAL A 319 -3.29 -6.79 11.91
CA VAL A 319 -4.14 -5.75 11.30
C VAL A 319 -5.34 -5.50 12.21
N ILE A 320 -5.58 -4.24 12.57
CA ILE A 320 -6.78 -3.85 13.33
C ILE A 320 -7.63 -2.92 12.45
N ASN A 321 -8.83 -3.35 12.11
CA ASN A 321 -9.84 -2.43 11.58
C ASN A 321 -10.46 -1.70 12.77
N TYR A 322 -9.86 -0.57 13.14
CA TYR A 322 -10.42 0.29 14.17
C TYR A 322 -11.77 0.84 13.70
N ASP A 323 -11.88 1.27 12.45
CA ASP A 323 -13.17 1.59 11.81
C ASP A 323 -13.47 0.59 10.70
N ILE A 324 -14.69 0.04 10.66
CA ILE A 324 -15.09 -0.87 9.58
C ILE A 324 -15.15 -0.11 8.25
N PRO A 325 -14.55 -0.65 7.16
CA PRO A 325 -14.63 -0.01 5.85
C PRO A 325 -16.07 -0.04 5.34
N SER A 326 -16.53 1.07 4.76
CA SER A 326 -17.88 1.17 4.16
C SER A 326 -18.03 0.35 2.88
N ASN A 327 -16.91 -0.02 2.23
CA ASN A 327 -16.88 -0.93 1.09
C ASN A 327 -16.25 -2.25 1.52
N SER A 328 -16.98 -3.35 1.40
CA SER A 328 -16.50 -4.68 1.79
C SER A 328 -15.24 -5.13 1.05
N LYS A 329 -14.97 -4.61 -0.15
CA LYS A 329 -13.73 -4.92 -0.88
C LYS A 329 -12.50 -4.31 -0.23
N ASP A 330 -12.64 -3.16 0.42
CA ASP A 330 -11.54 -2.51 1.13
C ASP A 330 -11.08 -3.37 2.31
N TYR A 331 -11.99 -4.14 2.93
CA TYR A 331 -11.63 -5.11 3.96
C TYR A 331 -10.57 -6.10 3.50
N ILE A 332 -10.77 -6.74 2.33
CA ILE A 332 -9.80 -7.70 1.74
C ILE A 332 -8.42 -7.06 1.59
N HIS A 333 -8.38 -5.79 1.17
CA HIS A 333 -7.14 -5.05 0.99
C HIS A 333 -6.43 -4.68 2.28
N ARG A 334 -7.20 -4.42 3.34
CA ARG A 334 -6.67 -4.11 4.68
C ARG A 334 -6.10 -5.36 5.33
N VAL A 335 -6.88 -6.44 5.38
CA VAL A 335 -6.45 -7.69 6.03
C VAL A 335 -5.35 -8.39 5.24
N GLY A 336 -5.29 -8.20 3.92
CA GLY A 336 -4.17 -8.62 3.07
C GLY A 336 -2.86 -7.87 3.31
N ARG A 337 -2.72 -7.05 4.37
CA ARG A 337 -1.45 -6.45 4.82
C ARG A 337 -0.67 -7.36 5.77
N THR A 338 -1.33 -8.37 6.32
CA THR A 338 -0.71 -9.44 7.10
C THR A 338 -0.75 -10.76 6.30
N ALA A 339 -0.20 -11.83 6.86
CA ALA A 339 -0.22 -13.19 6.29
C ALA A 339 0.31 -13.30 4.85
N ARG A 340 1.34 -12.52 4.49
CA ARG A 340 1.97 -12.58 3.15
C ARG A 340 3.17 -13.51 3.13
N ALA A 341 3.52 -13.99 1.93
CA ALA A 341 4.70 -14.81 1.67
C ALA A 341 4.78 -16.06 2.57
N GLY A 342 3.65 -16.75 2.77
CA GLY A 342 3.57 -18.00 3.55
C GLY A 342 3.51 -17.81 5.07
N ARG A 343 3.60 -16.57 5.60
CA ARG A 343 3.44 -16.30 7.03
C ARG A 343 1.98 -16.37 7.48
N SER A 344 1.76 -16.71 8.75
CA SER A 344 0.49 -16.51 9.43
C SER A 344 0.30 -15.04 9.83
N GLY A 345 -0.95 -14.64 10.03
CA GLY A 345 -1.30 -13.27 10.41
C GLY A 345 -2.65 -13.19 11.11
N LEU A 346 -2.85 -12.12 11.88
CA LEU A 346 -4.09 -11.85 12.59
C LEU A 346 -4.74 -10.56 12.11
N ALA A 347 -6.03 -10.61 11.81
CA ALA A 347 -6.85 -9.43 11.54
C ALA A 347 -8.03 -9.36 12.51
N ILE A 348 -8.15 -8.24 13.23
CA ILE A 348 -9.23 -7.99 14.20
C ILE A 348 -10.07 -6.80 13.74
N SER A 349 -11.38 -6.97 13.67
CA SER A 349 -12.34 -5.91 13.36
C SER A 349 -13.09 -5.45 14.59
N LEU A 350 -12.94 -4.18 14.97
CA LEU A 350 -13.74 -3.55 16.04
C LEU A 350 -15.04 -3.00 15.45
N VAL A 351 -16.15 -3.67 15.74
CA VAL A 351 -17.47 -3.36 15.17
C VAL A 351 -18.30 -2.66 16.24
N ASN A 352 -18.65 -1.39 16.03
CA ASN A 352 -19.58 -0.70 16.92
C ASN A 352 -21.03 -0.75 16.39
N GLN A 353 -21.97 -0.24 17.18
CA GLN A 353 -23.40 -0.27 16.86
C GLN A 353 -23.78 0.41 15.54
N TYR A 354 -22.96 1.32 15.02
CA TYR A 354 -23.22 2.04 13.77
C TYR A 354 -22.59 1.37 12.54
N GLU A 355 -21.76 0.35 12.76
CA GLU A 355 -20.93 -0.27 11.72
C GLU A 355 -21.35 -1.72 11.40
N VAL A 356 -22.40 -2.22 12.06
CA VAL A 356 -22.88 -3.60 11.94
C VAL A 356 -23.28 -3.94 10.51
N GLU A 357 -23.97 -3.03 9.80
CA GLU A 357 -24.37 -3.27 8.41
C GLU A 357 -23.17 -3.44 7.46
N TRP A 358 -22.16 -2.58 7.60
CA TRP A 358 -20.92 -2.69 6.82
C TRP A 358 -20.17 -3.99 7.14
N TYR A 359 -20.17 -4.40 8.40
CA TYR A 359 -19.57 -5.67 8.81
C TYR A 359 -20.31 -6.88 8.21
N ILE A 360 -21.65 -6.87 8.19
CA ILE A 360 -22.45 -7.94 7.57
C ILE A 360 -22.11 -8.05 6.07
N GLN A 361 -21.94 -6.92 5.37
CA GLN A 361 -21.54 -6.92 3.96
C GLN A 361 -20.15 -7.53 3.74
N ILE A 362 -19.24 -7.40 4.71
CA ILE A 362 -17.93 -8.06 4.68
C ILE A 362 -18.09 -9.57 4.79
N GLU A 363 -18.85 -10.06 5.78
CA GLU A 363 -19.11 -11.50 5.95
C GLU A 363 -19.79 -12.12 4.73
N GLN A 364 -20.73 -11.40 4.12
CA GLN A 364 -21.36 -11.80 2.85
C GLN A 364 -20.36 -11.88 1.70
N LEU A 365 -19.44 -10.92 1.59
CA LEU A 365 -18.42 -10.92 0.54
C LEU A 365 -17.44 -12.10 0.68
N ILE A 366 -17.00 -12.40 1.91
CA ILE A 366 -16.07 -13.50 2.19
C ILE A 366 -16.75 -14.87 2.25
N GLY A 367 -18.10 -14.90 2.30
CA GLY A 367 -18.90 -16.12 2.32
C GLY A 367 -18.79 -16.92 3.62
N LYS A 368 -18.35 -16.32 4.73
CA LYS A 368 -18.22 -16.98 6.03
C LYS A 368 -18.45 -16.02 7.19
N LYS A 369 -18.96 -16.56 8.31
CA LYS A 369 -18.99 -15.86 9.60
C LYS A 369 -17.61 -15.89 10.23
N LEU A 370 -17.16 -14.75 10.76
CA LEU A 370 -15.88 -14.69 11.45
C LEU A 370 -16.07 -15.04 12.94
N PRO A 371 -15.11 -15.72 13.58
CA PRO A 371 -15.15 -15.95 15.01
C PRO A 371 -14.92 -14.65 15.80
N GLU A 372 -15.48 -14.58 17.00
CA GLU A 372 -15.26 -13.44 17.88
C GLU A 372 -13.83 -13.44 18.45
N PHE A 373 -13.26 -12.25 18.67
CA PHE A 373 -12.00 -12.07 19.37
C PHE A 373 -12.28 -12.11 20.88
N PRO A 374 -11.60 -12.99 21.65
CA PRO A 374 -11.82 -13.08 23.08
C PRO A 374 -11.28 -11.82 23.76
N ALA A 375 -12.17 -11.08 24.40
CA ALA A 375 -11.82 -9.92 25.23
C ALA A 375 -12.88 -9.78 26.33
N GLU A 376 -12.48 -9.95 27.59
CA GLU A 376 -13.38 -9.76 28.71
C GLU A 376 -13.59 -8.28 28.98
N GLU A 377 -14.84 -7.83 29.03
CA GLU A 377 -15.15 -6.42 29.19
C GLU A 377 -14.57 -5.85 30.49
N ALA A 378 -14.56 -6.63 31.58
CA ALA A 378 -13.99 -6.21 32.85
C ALA A 378 -12.48 -5.87 32.72
N GLU A 379 -11.72 -6.68 32.00
CA GLU A 379 -10.28 -6.46 31.76
C GLU A 379 -10.04 -5.25 30.86
N VAL A 380 -10.85 -5.09 29.81
CA VAL A 380 -10.77 -3.94 28.91
C VAL A 380 -11.06 -2.64 29.65
N LEU A 381 -12.03 -2.64 30.56
CA LEU A 381 -12.42 -1.44 31.31
C LEU A 381 -11.39 -1.03 32.37
N LEU A 382 -10.40 -1.87 32.72
CA LEU A 382 -9.24 -1.45 33.53
C LEU A 382 -8.43 -0.33 32.85
N PHE A 383 -8.51 -0.21 31.53
CA PHE A 383 -7.83 0.84 30.77
C PHE A 383 -8.63 2.15 30.72
N LEU A 384 -9.89 2.16 31.16
CA LEU A 384 -10.84 3.25 30.88
C LEU A 384 -10.34 4.62 31.34
N GLU A 385 -9.86 4.72 32.57
CA GLU A 385 -9.41 5.99 33.16
C GLU A 385 -8.21 6.55 32.40
N ARG A 386 -7.16 5.72 32.25
CA ARG A 386 -5.91 6.09 31.54
C ARG A 386 -6.17 6.47 30.08
N VAL A 387 -7.03 5.72 29.39
CA VAL A 387 -7.40 5.99 27.99
C VAL A 387 -8.18 7.29 27.88
N SER A 388 -9.11 7.55 28.80
CA SER A 388 -9.89 8.78 28.83
C SER A 388 -9.00 10.01 29.04
N ASP A 389 -8.06 9.93 29.97
CA ASP A 389 -7.10 11.01 30.21
C ASP A 389 -6.16 11.23 29.03
N ALA A 390 -5.58 10.16 28.47
CA ALA A 390 -4.74 10.25 27.29
C ALA A 390 -5.49 10.86 26.09
N LYS A 391 -6.76 10.51 25.91
CA LYS A 391 -7.62 11.08 24.86
C LYS A 391 -7.85 12.57 25.09
N ARG A 392 -8.16 12.99 26.32
CA ARG A 392 -8.36 14.40 26.67
C ARG A 392 -7.09 15.23 26.38
N ILE A 393 -5.93 14.75 26.81
CA ILE A 393 -4.63 15.38 26.55
C ILE A 393 -4.38 15.49 25.04
N SER A 394 -4.65 14.42 24.28
CA SER A 394 -4.46 14.42 22.82
C SER A 394 -5.34 15.43 22.11
N GLN A 395 -6.61 15.56 22.52
CA GLN A 395 -7.54 16.54 21.98
C GLN A 395 -7.12 17.98 22.30
N MET A 396 -6.61 18.23 23.50
CA MET A 396 -6.07 19.55 23.89
C MET A 396 -4.88 19.94 23.00
N LYS A 397 -3.90 19.03 22.85
CA LYS A 397 -2.73 19.25 21.97
C LYS A 397 -3.14 19.59 20.53
N ILE A 398 -4.08 18.82 19.95
CA ILE A 398 -4.56 19.08 18.58
C ILE A 398 -5.20 20.47 18.46
N LYS A 399 -6.00 20.89 19.45
CA LYS A 399 -6.64 22.22 19.47
C LYS A 399 -5.62 23.35 19.57
N GLU A 400 -4.60 23.20 20.43
CA GLU A 400 -3.52 24.17 20.58
C GLU A 400 -2.71 24.33 19.29
N SER A 401 -2.33 23.22 18.64
CA SER A 401 -1.61 23.26 17.36
C SER A 401 -2.46 23.90 16.24
N ALA A 402 -3.78 23.68 16.23
CA ALA A 402 -4.69 24.33 15.28
C ALA A 402 -4.83 25.84 15.54
N GLY A 403 -4.85 26.25 16.81
CA GLY A 403 -4.85 27.66 17.23
C GLY A 403 -3.56 28.38 16.86
N ASN A 404 -2.40 27.74 17.06
CA ASN A 404 -1.10 28.28 16.68
C ASN A 404 -0.93 28.37 15.15
N LYS A 405 -1.43 27.41 14.37
CA LYS A 405 -1.45 27.53 12.89
C LYS A 405 -2.31 28.69 12.39
N ARG A 406 -3.41 29.03 13.08
CA ARG A 406 -4.21 30.23 12.77
C ARG A 406 -3.49 31.53 13.10
N ARG A 407 -2.62 31.54 14.13
CA ARG A 407 -1.76 32.69 14.50
C ARG A 407 -0.53 32.85 13.60
N ARG A 408 0.14 31.74 13.25
CA ARG A 408 1.31 31.73 12.33
C ARG A 408 0.96 32.04 10.87
N LYS A 409 -0.31 31.94 10.45
CA LYS A 409 -0.76 32.37 9.11
C LYS A 409 -0.66 33.90 8.85
N VAL A 410 -0.13 34.67 9.80
CA VAL A 410 0.22 36.10 9.69
C VAL A 410 1.74 36.32 9.53
N GLY A 411 2.57 35.27 9.52
CA GLY A 411 4.00 35.40 9.28
C GLY A 411 4.66 34.05 9.00
N ASP A 412 5.00 33.88 7.71
CA ASP A 412 5.91 32.93 7.06
C ASP A 412 5.90 31.43 7.42
N ASP A 413 6.12 30.61 6.38
CA ASP A 413 6.04 29.16 6.38
C ASP A 413 7.23 28.47 7.09
N ASP A 414 6.99 27.20 7.40
CA ASP A 414 7.92 26.14 7.79
C ASP A 414 8.27 25.91 9.28
N ASP A 415 8.38 24.61 9.56
CA ASP A 415 8.93 23.92 10.73
C ASP A 415 8.09 23.72 12.00
N ASP A 416 8.41 22.59 12.65
CA ASP A 416 7.98 22.09 13.97
C ASP A 416 6.89 21.00 14.01
N GLU A 417 7.24 19.76 13.63
CA GLU A 417 6.67 18.55 14.27
C GLU A 417 7.74 17.45 14.44
N GLU A 418 9.01 17.80 14.76
CA GLU A 418 10.10 16.82 15.01
C GLU A 418 10.50 16.63 16.49
N GLU A 419 10.06 17.45 17.45
CA GLU A 419 10.68 17.43 18.80
C GLU A 419 10.14 16.41 19.84
N ASP A 420 9.06 15.67 19.60
CA ASP A 420 8.43 14.90 20.69
C ASP A 420 9.00 13.47 20.91
N ALA A 421 9.97 13.01 20.11
CA ALA A 421 10.49 11.64 20.22
C ALA A 421 11.70 11.51 21.17
N GLU A 422 12.54 12.54 21.31
CA GLU A 422 13.81 12.41 22.06
C GLU A 422 13.62 12.54 23.59
N ARG A 423 12.55 13.20 24.06
CA ARG A 423 12.34 13.40 25.51
C ARG A 423 11.93 12.15 26.27
N TYR A 424 11.41 11.11 25.61
CA TYR A 424 10.93 9.91 26.29
C TYR A 424 11.99 8.82 26.52
N ALA A 425 13.16 8.91 25.85
CA ALA A 425 14.27 7.98 26.08
C ALA A 425 15.06 8.28 27.36
N VAL A 426 14.98 9.51 27.89
CA VAL A 426 15.82 9.95 29.02
C VAL A 426 15.26 9.52 30.38
N ASN A 427 13.95 9.26 30.49
CA ASN A 427 13.30 8.98 31.77
C ASN A 427 13.40 7.53 32.28
N THR A 428 14.15 6.65 31.59
CA THR A 428 14.36 5.26 32.03
C THR A 428 15.78 4.97 32.56
N LYS A 429 16.65 5.99 32.68
CA LYS A 429 18.00 5.84 33.24
C LYS A 429 18.31 6.84 34.36
N SER A 430 17.64 6.71 35.50
CA SER A 430 18.09 7.37 36.74
C SER A 430 17.78 6.52 37.98
N GLY A 431 18.44 5.36 38.05
CA GLY A 431 18.42 4.47 39.21
C GLY A 431 19.79 3.88 39.50
N LYS A 432 20.78 4.71 39.84
CA LYS A 432 22.00 4.24 40.54
C LYS A 432 22.41 5.23 41.63
N THR A 433 22.26 4.75 42.85
CA THR A 433 22.70 5.29 44.12
C THR A 433 24.22 5.52 44.15
N SER A 434 24.65 6.70 44.60
CA SER A 434 26.03 6.93 45.04
C SER A 434 26.05 7.24 46.54
N LYS A 435 26.59 6.29 47.31
CA LYS A 435 26.99 6.46 48.72
C LYS A 435 28.13 7.47 48.78
N LYS A 436 27.94 8.58 49.50
CA LYS A 436 29.02 9.49 49.92
C LYS A 436 29.68 8.93 51.19
N GLY A 437 30.93 8.52 51.08
CA GLY A 437 31.83 8.40 52.24
C GLY A 437 32.35 9.78 52.64
N ARG A 438 32.33 10.08 53.94
CA ARG A 438 32.95 11.26 54.55
C ARG A 438 34.17 10.78 55.33
N ARG A 439 35.27 11.54 55.20
CA ARG A 439 36.42 11.54 56.10
C ARG A 439 35.99 11.76 57.54
#